data_AF-A0A2B7Z4Y7-F1
#
_entry.id   AF-A0A2B7Z4Y7-F1
#
_cell.length_a   1.000
_cell.length_b   1.000
_cell.length_c   1.000
_cell.angle_alpha   90.00
_cell.angle_beta   90.00
_cell.angle_gamma   90.00
#
_symmetry.space_group_name_H-M   'P 1'
#
loop_
_entity.id
_entity.type
_entity.pdbx_description
1 polymer ?
#
loop_
_entity_poly.entity_id
_entity_poly.type
_entity_poly.pdbx_seq_one_letter_code
_entity_poly.pdbx_strand_id
1 'polypeptide(L)'
;MPMLRKLNLHNIFICEELILFATDHMETLESITLTDCYAYDYNGSRPTYLKDLFDELVKANSTRLASFEIHSKHLDDPRKMLGLDYGWAGWDPDFLEQVTKKLKTGAKPFAYGYLDENYGTEYCDFESCQTALLRGDDERSYKRLMAMIASN
;
A
#
# COMPACT_ATOMS: atom_id res chain seq x y z
N MET A 1 -27.34 6.26 6.86
CA MET A 1 -26.19 5.38 7.11
C MET A 1 -25.48 5.87 8.36
N PRO A 2 -24.87 5.00 9.19
CA PRO A 2 -24.06 5.44 10.31
C PRO A 2 -22.92 6.36 9.81
N MET A 3 -22.68 7.46 10.52
CA MET A 3 -21.65 8.45 10.18
C MET A 3 -20.27 7.89 10.49
N LEU A 4 -19.69 7.12 9.57
CA LEU A 4 -18.36 6.55 9.73
C LEU A 4 -17.32 7.67 9.61
N ARG A 5 -16.76 8.08 10.75
CA ARG A 5 -15.74 9.14 10.81
C ARG A 5 -14.31 8.61 10.77
N LYS A 6 -14.09 7.37 11.23
CA LYS A 6 -12.76 6.78 11.33
C LYS A 6 -12.78 5.34 10.83
N LEU A 7 -11.82 5.00 9.99
CA LEU A 7 -11.61 3.65 9.49
C LEU A 7 -10.20 3.18 9.87
N ASN A 8 -10.11 2.21 10.77
CA ASN A 8 -8.85 1.63 11.20
C ASN A 8 -8.81 0.16 10.79
N LEU A 9 -7.90 -0.18 9.88
CA LEU A 9 -7.76 -1.52 9.32
C LEU A 9 -6.44 -2.13 9.78
N HIS A 10 -6.49 -3.41 10.15
CA HIS A 10 -5.35 -4.13 10.71
C HIS A 10 -5.25 -5.52 10.08
N ASN A 11 -4.09 -5.87 9.52
CA ASN A 11 -3.83 -7.20 8.95
C ASN A 11 -4.84 -7.58 7.86
N ILE A 12 -5.11 -6.67 6.92
CA ILE A 12 -6.10 -6.84 5.85
C ILE A 12 -5.44 -6.78 4.48
N PHE A 13 -5.86 -7.65 3.58
CA PHE A 13 -5.59 -7.52 2.15
C PHE A 13 -6.55 -6.51 1.54
N ILE A 14 -6.00 -5.48 0.90
CA ILE A 14 -6.78 -4.49 0.18
C ILE A 14 -7.47 -5.21 -0.99
N CYS A 15 -8.79 -5.07 -1.08
CA CYS A 15 -9.63 -5.64 -2.12
C CYS A 15 -10.60 -4.58 -2.67
N GLU A 16 -11.27 -4.90 -3.78
CA GLU A 16 -12.22 -4.00 -4.43
C GLU A 16 -13.36 -3.58 -3.50
N GLU A 17 -13.90 -4.52 -2.71
CA GLU A 17 -14.98 -4.25 -1.76
C GLU A 17 -14.56 -3.27 -0.66
N LEU A 18 -13.30 -3.34 -0.22
CA LEU A 18 -12.79 -2.42 0.77
C LEU A 18 -12.63 -1.00 0.18
N ILE A 19 -12.17 -0.91 -1.07
CA ILE A 19 -12.06 0.35 -1.78
C ILE A 19 -13.45 0.98 -1.91
N LEU A 20 -14.44 0.21 -2.41
CA LEU A 20 -15.83 0.64 -2.52
C LEU A 20 -16.41 1.09 -1.18
N PHE A 21 -16.19 0.30 -0.13
CA PHE A 21 -16.63 0.66 1.21
C PHE A 21 -16.04 1.98 1.68
N ALA A 22 -14.74 2.19 1.50
CA ALA A 22 -14.09 3.43 1.88
C ALA A 22 -14.63 4.62 1.08
N THR A 23 -14.77 4.48 -0.24
CA THR A 23 -15.30 5.53 -1.11
C THR A 23 -16.74 5.92 -0.80
N ASP A 24 -17.60 4.95 -0.51
CA ASP A 24 -19.01 5.17 -0.17
C ASP A 24 -19.20 5.97 1.12
N HIS A 25 -18.18 5.99 2.00
CA HIS A 25 -18.20 6.72 3.27
C HIS A 25 -17.35 8.00 3.25
N MET A 26 -16.84 8.41 2.09
CA MET A 26 -15.94 9.58 1.98
C MET A 26 -16.59 10.91 2.40
N GLU A 27 -17.91 11.02 2.33
CA GLU A 27 -18.63 12.22 2.81
C GLU A 27 -18.57 12.42 4.33
N THR A 28 -18.26 11.36 5.09
CA THR A 28 -18.23 11.38 6.56
C THR A 28 -16.87 11.01 7.15
N LEU A 29 -16.03 10.29 6.40
CA LEU A 29 -14.70 9.87 6.85
C LEU A 29 -13.78 11.06 7.05
N GLU A 30 -13.16 11.09 8.23
CA GLU A 30 -12.19 12.10 8.66
C GLU A 30 -10.77 11.51 8.75
N SER A 31 -10.65 10.22 9.05
CA SER A 31 -9.35 9.54 9.12
C SER A 31 -9.41 8.10 8.63
N ILE A 32 -8.39 7.68 7.88
CA ILE A 32 -8.14 6.28 7.52
C ILE A 32 -6.74 5.89 8.01
N THR A 33 -6.65 4.78 8.72
CA THR A 33 -5.38 4.19 9.17
C THR A 33 -5.29 2.76 8.70
N LEU A 34 -4.24 2.47 7.94
CA LEU A 34 -3.89 1.13 7.47
C LEU A 34 -2.69 0.61 8.27
N THR A 35 -2.87 -0.42 9.06
CA THR A 35 -1.80 -1.07 9.81
C THR A 35 -1.61 -2.48 9.30
N ASP A 36 -0.41 -2.81 8.83
CA ASP A 36 -0.11 -4.13 8.27
C ASP A 36 -1.15 -4.54 7.22
N CYS A 37 -1.49 -3.62 6.32
CA CYS A 37 -2.39 -3.90 5.21
C CYS A 37 -1.59 -4.10 3.93
N TYR A 38 -2.04 -5.02 3.08
CA TYR A 38 -1.27 -5.53 1.95
C TYR A 38 -2.05 -5.40 0.65
N ALA A 39 -1.40 -4.93 -0.40
CA ALA A 39 -1.83 -5.22 -1.76
C ALA A 39 -1.42 -6.65 -2.14
N TYR A 40 -1.91 -7.15 -3.27
CA TYR A 40 -1.63 -8.49 -3.74
C TYR A 40 -1.50 -8.48 -5.26
N ASP A 41 -0.41 -9.05 -5.79
CA ASP A 41 -0.13 -9.15 -7.23
C ASP A 41 0.30 -10.59 -7.59
N TYR A 42 -0.42 -11.61 -7.07
CA TYR A 42 -0.05 -13.00 -7.32
C TYR A 42 -0.88 -13.66 -8.42
N ASN A 43 -0.17 -14.43 -9.23
CA ASN A 43 -0.67 -15.08 -10.43
C ASN A 43 -1.80 -16.07 -10.11
N GLY A 44 -3.05 -15.68 -10.42
CA GLY A 44 -4.21 -16.57 -10.34
C GLY A 44 -5.50 -15.89 -9.87
N SER A 45 -5.40 -14.75 -9.20
CA SER A 45 -6.55 -13.91 -8.84
C SER A 45 -6.41 -12.49 -9.40
N ARG A 46 -7.45 -11.67 -9.27
CA ARG A 46 -7.39 -10.27 -9.74
C ARG A 46 -6.44 -9.49 -8.83
N PRO A 47 -5.32 -8.96 -9.35
CA PRO A 47 -4.40 -8.19 -8.54
C PRO A 47 -5.11 -6.95 -8.01
N THR A 48 -4.78 -6.57 -6.78
CA THR A 48 -5.21 -5.29 -6.21
C THR A 48 -3.98 -4.49 -5.87
N TYR A 49 -3.90 -3.28 -6.42
CA TYR A 49 -2.77 -2.39 -6.20
C TYR A 49 -3.15 -1.29 -5.21
N LEU A 50 -2.18 -0.85 -4.40
CA LEU A 50 -2.42 0.24 -3.45
C LEU A 50 -2.73 1.56 -4.16
N LYS A 51 -2.18 1.79 -5.35
CA LYS A 51 -2.55 2.93 -6.20
C LYS A 51 -4.06 3.03 -6.43
N ASP A 52 -4.77 1.90 -6.54
CA ASP A 52 -6.19 1.89 -6.89
C ASP A 52 -7.00 2.44 -5.71
N LEU A 53 -6.68 2.01 -4.49
CA LEU A 53 -7.24 2.63 -3.27
C LEU A 53 -6.95 4.14 -3.23
N PHE A 54 -5.69 4.54 -3.43
CA PHE A 54 -5.32 5.95 -3.33
C PHE A 54 -6.00 6.81 -4.39
N ASP A 55 -6.08 6.33 -5.63
CA ASP A 55 -6.69 7.06 -6.73
C ASP A 55 -8.21 7.15 -6.57
N GLU A 56 -8.88 6.11 -6.07
CA GLU A 56 -10.31 6.17 -5.77
C GLU A 56 -10.62 7.13 -4.62
N LEU A 57 -9.80 7.16 -3.57
CA LEU A 57 -9.93 8.15 -2.49
C LEU A 57 -9.73 9.58 -2.99
N VAL A 58 -8.80 9.81 -3.92
CA VAL A 58 -8.60 11.12 -4.58
C VAL A 58 -9.81 11.50 -5.44
N LYS A 59 -10.34 10.56 -6.24
CA LYS A 59 -11.50 10.80 -7.10
C LYS A 59 -12.76 11.12 -6.30
N ALA A 60 -12.93 10.50 -5.14
CA ALA A 60 -14.02 10.82 -4.22
C ALA A 60 -13.97 12.26 -3.71
N ASN A 61 -12.79 12.90 -3.74
CA ASN A 61 -12.57 14.34 -3.52
C ASN A 61 -13.26 14.88 -2.25
N SER A 62 -13.12 14.14 -1.15
CA SER A 62 -13.70 14.52 0.14
C SER A 62 -12.97 15.71 0.74
N THR A 63 -13.74 16.67 1.25
CA THR A 63 -13.25 17.79 2.06
C THR A 63 -13.16 17.47 3.56
N ARG A 64 -13.62 16.27 3.97
CA ARG A 64 -13.59 15.85 5.38
C ARG A 64 -12.39 15.01 5.76
N LEU A 65 -11.83 14.26 4.80
CA LEU A 65 -10.68 13.41 5.05
C LEU A 65 -9.47 14.29 5.39
N ALA A 66 -9.10 14.30 6.67
CA ALA A 66 -8.05 15.15 7.22
C ALA A 66 -6.78 14.36 7.57
N SER A 67 -6.88 13.03 7.65
CA SER A 67 -5.75 12.16 7.97
C SER A 67 -5.80 10.86 7.16
N PHE A 68 -4.64 10.47 6.65
CA PHE A 68 -4.41 9.15 6.07
C PHE A 68 -3.04 8.65 6.53
N GLU A 69 -3.02 7.48 7.17
CA GLU A 69 -1.82 6.90 7.74
C GLU A 69 -1.63 5.46 7.27
N ILE A 70 -0.37 5.11 7.00
CA ILE A 70 0.04 3.73 6.72
C ILE A 70 1.13 3.36 7.70
N HIS A 71 0.91 2.27 8.41
CA HIS A 71 1.82 1.61 9.32
C HIS A 71 2.08 0.19 8.82
N SER A 72 3.32 -0.28 8.91
CA SER A 72 3.67 -1.66 8.62
C SER A 72 4.81 -2.06 9.54
N LYS A 73 4.84 -3.32 9.98
CA LYS A 73 5.93 -3.96 10.74
C LYS A 73 7.32 -3.70 10.15
N HIS A 74 7.40 -3.38 8.85
CA HIS A 74 8.65 -3.13 8.14
C HIS A 74 8.73 -1.72 7.53
N LEU A 75 7.79 -0.82 7.80
CA LEU A 75 7.78 0.52 7.21
C LEU A 75 9.02 1.35 7.61
N ASP A 76 9.47 1.21 8.85
CA ASP A 76 10.63 1.92 9.40
C ASP A 76 11.97 1.42 8.82
N ASP A 77 11.94 0.27 8.15
CA ASP A 77 13.09 -0.30 7.47
C ASP A 77 12.70 -0.75 6.05
N PRO A 78 12.73 0.18 5.07
CA PRO A 78 12.43 -0.11 3.68
C PRO A 78 13.22 -1.30 3.12
N ARG A 79 14.44 -1.56 3.63
CA ARG A 79 15.26 -2.69 3.18
C ARG A 79 14.64 -4.03 3.59
N LYS A 80 14.14 -4.13 4.82
CA LYS A 80 13.43 -5.33 5.30
C LYS A 80 12.12 -5.54 4.56
N MET A 81 11.36 -4.47 4.31
CA MET A 81 10.09 -4.58 3.57
C MET A 81 10.30 -5.02 2.13
N LEU A 82 11.45 -4.68 1.54
CA LEU A 82 11.85 -5.13 0.21
C LEU A 82 12.67 -6.42 0.25
N GLY A 83 12.87 -7.02 1.42
CA GLY A 83 13.63 -8.24 1.59
C GLY A 83 15.11 -8.16 1.24
N LEU A 84 15.70 -6.96 1.07
CA LEU A 84 17.07 -6.76 0.57
C LEU A 84 18.16 -7.30 1.49
N ASP A 85 17.81 -7.63 2.73
CA ASP A 85 18.72 -8.22 3.72
C ASP A 85 18.65 -9.75 3.74
N TYR A 86 17.70 -10.35 3.01
CA TYR A 86 17.65 -11.78 2.82
C TYR A 86 18.52 -12.19 1.63
N GLY A 87 19.33 -13.23 1.79
CA GLY A 87 20.28 -13.69 0.77
C GLY A 87 19.66 -14.22 -0.54
N TRP A 88 18.34 -14.14 -0.69
CA TRP A 88 17.57 -14.50 -1.88
C TRP A 88 16.90 -13.30 -2.55
N ALA A 89 17.02 -12.09 -2.00
CA ALA A 89 16.58 -10.88 -2.70
C ALA A 89 17.57 -10.51 -3.80
N GLY A 90 17.09 -10.49 -5.04
CA GLY A 90 17.90 -10.09 -6.19
C GLY A 90 18.82 -11.19 -6.68
N TRP A 91 18.24 -12.27 -7.21
CA TRP A 91 18.98 -13.18 -8.11
C TRP A 91 19.57 -12.43 -9.32
N ASP A 92 19.00 -11.26 -9.64
CA ASP A 92 19.51 -10.30 -10.61
C ASP A 92 20.19 -9.08 -9.91
N PRO A 93 21.52 -8.95 -10.01
CA PRO A 93 22.27 -7.81 -9.48
C PRO A 93 21.83 -6.46 -10.06
N ASP A 94 21.46 -6.39 -11.34
CA ASP A 94 21.06 -5.14 -11.99
C ASP A 94 19.71 -4.66 -11.46
N PHE A 95 18.81 -5.61 -11.16
CA PHE A 95 17.54 -5.32 -10.53
C PHE A 95 17.74 -4.78 -9.10
N LEU A 96 18.62 -5.40 -8.32
CA LEU A 96 18.95 -4.96 -6.96
C LEU A 96 19.57 -3.56 -6.94
N GLU A 97 20.43 -3.24 -7.91
CA GLU A 97 20.99 -1.90 -8.08
C GLU A 97 19.89 -0.87 -8.35
N GLN A 98 18.94 -1.18 -9.23
CA GLN A 98 17.82 -0.29 -9.54
C GLN A 98 16.96 -0.02 -8.30
N VAL A 99 16.60 -1.05 -7.53
CA VAL A 99 15.83 -0.92 -6.30
C VAL A 99 16.58 -0.05 -5.29
N THR A 100 17.87 -0.33 -5.09
CA THR A 100 18.72 0.43 -4.16
C THR A 100 18.85 1.89 -4.58
N LYS A 101 19.02 2.17 -5.88
CA LYS A 101 19.08 3.53 -6.42
C LYS A 101 17.76 4.27 -6.24
N LYS A 102 16.64 3.59 -6.45
CA LYS A 102 15.30 4.15 -6.25
C LYS A 102 15.05 4.50 -4.79
N LEU A 103 15.42 3.65 -3.83
CA LEU A 103 15.34 3.97 -2.40
C LEU A 103 16.15 5.22 -2.02
N LYS A 104 17.34 5.39 -2.59
CA LYS A 104 18.19 6.56 -2.33
C LYS A 104 17.55 7.89 -2.76
N THR A 105 16.52 7.88 -3.61
CA THR A 105 15.77 9.10 -3.95
C THR A 105 14.72 9.47 -2.89
N GLY A 106 14.62 8.70 -1.79
CA GLY A 106 13.57 8.84 -0.80
C GLY A 106 12.23 8.24 -1.24
N ALA A 107 12.23 7.37 -2.25
CA ALA A 107 11.02 6.69 -2.70
C ALA A 107 10.48 5.78 -1.59
N LYS A 108 9.17 5.89 -1.32
CA LYS A 108 8.49 5.09 -0.30
C LYS A 108 7.99 3.77 -0.92
N PRO A 109 8.48 2.61 -0.47
CA PRO A 109 7.88 1.34 -0.86
C PRO A 109 6.55 1.11 -0.11
N PHE A 110 5.72 0.21 -0.63
CA PHE A 110 4.47 -0.19 0.00
C PHE A 110 4.37 -1.72 0.07
N ALA A 111 3.58 -2.22 1.03
CA ALA A 111 3.53 -3.64 1.33
C ALA A 111 2.61 -4.39 0.36
N TYR A 112 3.16 -5.44 -0.25
CA TYR A 112 2.46 -6.48 -0.97
C TYR A 112 2.67 -7.79 -0.22
N GLY A 113 1.68 -8.68 -0.27
CA GLY A 113 1.78 -9.96 0.41
C GLY A 113 0.84 -10.98 -0.17
N TYR A 114 0.86 -12.17 0.41
CA TYR A 114 -0.08 -13.25 0.14
C TYR A 114 -0.33 -14.06 1.42
N LEU A 115 -1.44 -14.80 1.43
CA LEU A 115 -1.68 -15.84 2.43
C LEU A 115 -1.25 -17.16 1.85
N ASP A 116 -0.42 -17.90 2.59
CA ASP A 116 -0.14 -19.29 2.23
C ASP A 116 -1.39 -20.14 2.50
N GLU A 117 -1.91 -20.77 1.45
CA GLU A 117 -3.16 -21.54 1.49
C GLU A 117 -3.06 -22.79 2.39
N ASN A 118 -1.86 -23.31 2.63
CA ASN A 118 -1.65 -24.53 3.41
C ASN A 118 -1.54 -24.25 4.91
N TYR A 119 -0.96 -23.12 5.29
CA TYR A 119 -0.65 -22.78 6.68
C TYR A 119 -1.42 -21.57 7.20
N GLY A 120 -2.17 -20.86 6.36
CA GLY A 120 -2.91 -19.65 6.73
C GLY A 120 -2.02 -18.52 7.25
N THR A 121 -0.74 -18.54 6.88
CA THR A 121 0.28 -17.60 7.35
C THR A 121 0.45 -16.47 6.34
N GLU A 122 0.55 -15.22 6.80
CA GLU A 122 0.84 -14.10 5.92
C GLU A 122 2.32 -14.04 5.54
N TYR A 123 2.60 -13.81 4.28
CA TYR A 123 3.94 -13.60 3.77
C TYR A 123 4.03 -12.28 3.03
N CYS A 124 5.15 -11.58 3.21
CA CYS A 124 5.50 -10.42 2.40
C CYS A 124 5.93 -10.92 1.01
N ASP A 125 5.36 -10.33 -0.03
CA ASP A 125 5.77 -10.55 -1.40
C ASP A 125 6.84 -9.52 -1.77
N PHE A 126 8.09 -9.85 -1.50
CA PHE A 126 9.21 -8.94 -1.73
C PHE A 126 9.38 -8.59 -3.21
N GLU A 127 9.12 -9.53 -4.13
CA GLU A 127 9.24 -9.28 -5.57
C GLU A 127 8.18 -8.26 -6.03
N SER A 128 6.94 -8.42 -5.57
CA SER A 128 5.87 -7.45 -5.83
C SER A 128 6.17 -6.09 -5.20
N CYS A 129 6.66 -6.06 -3.95
CA CYS A 129 7.08 -4.80 -3.30
C CYS A 129 8.18 -4.08 -4.09
N GLN A 130 9.21 -4.80 -4.53
CA GLN A 130 10.32 -4.26 -5.32
C GLN A 130 9.83 -3.76 -6.68
N THR A 131 9.01 -4.54 -7.37
CA THR A 131 8.43 -4.19 -8.66
C THR A 131 7.55 -2.94 -8.56
N ALA A 132 6.67 -2.87 -7.56
CA ALA A 132 5.81 -1.71 -7.32
C ALA A 132 6.63 -0.45 -7.01
N LEU A 133 7.70 -0.57 -6.21
CA LEU A 133 8.62 0.55 -5.94
C LEU A 133 9.27 1.08 -7.22
N LEU A 134 9.75 0.18 -8.10
CA LEU A 134 10.39 0.58 -9.36
C LEU A 134 9.40 1.26 -10.32
N ARG A 135 8.18 0.71 -10.46
CA ARG A 135 7.08 1.34 -11.25
C ARG A 135 6.71 2.72 -10.69
N GLY A 136 6.68 2.84 -9.36
CA GLY A 136 6.40 4.06 -8.63
C GLY A 136 4.97 4.59 -8.81
N ASP A 137 4.04 3.75 -9.28
CA ASP A 137 2.62 4.12 -9.40
C ASP A 137 2.00 4.39 -8.03
N ASP A 138 2.19 3.48 -7.08
CA ASP A 138 1.68 3.62 -5.71
C ASP A 138 2.18 4.90 -5.04
N GLU A 139 3.46 5.23 -5.21
CA GLU A 139 4.05 6.47 -4.67
C GLU A 139 3.41 7.71 -5.29
N ARG A 140 3.18 7.72 -6.61
CA ARG A 140 2.54 8.86 -7.29
C ARG A 140 1.11 9.05 -6.82
N SER A 141 0.33 7.97 -6.75
CA SER A 141 -1.07 8.01 -6.30
C SER A 141 -1.16 8.40 -4.82
N TYR A 142 -0.29 7.86 -3.97
CA TYR A 142 -0.18 8.25 -2.57
C TYR A 142 0.15 9.74 -2.40
N LYS A 143 1.11 10.27 -3.16
CA LYS A 143 1.45 11.71 -3.11
C LYS A 143 0.27 12.60 -3.52
N ARG A 144 -0.53 12.18 -4.51
CA ARG A 144 -1.78 12.87 -4.88
C ARG A 144 -2.79 12.88 -3.73
N LEU A 145 -2.99 11.74 -3.08
CA LEU A 145 -3.87 11.63 -1.92
C LEU A 145 -3.43 12.55 -0.77
N MET A 146 -2.14 12.52 -0.42
CA MET A 146 -1.62 13.38 0.63
C MET A 146 -1.70 14.87 0.28
N ALA A 147 -1.54 15.24 -1.00
CA ALA A 147 -1.70 16.62 -1.46
C ALA A 147 -3.16 17.10 -1.38
N MET A 148 -4.13 16.23 -1.71
CA MET A 148 -5.56 16.51 -1.52
C MET A 148 -5.87 16.74 -0.05
N ILE A 149 -5.44 15.82 0.84
CA ILE A 149 -5.66 15.93 2.29
C ILE A 149 -5.03 17.21 2.86
N ALA A 150 -3.82 17.58 2.41
CA ALA A 150 -3.17 18.81 2.85
C ALA A 150 -3.85 20.10 2.35
N SER A 151 -4.74 19.99 1.36
CA SER A 151 -5.50 21.12 0.80
C SER A 151 -6.88 21.29 1.44
N ASN A 152 -7.31 20.34 2.28
CA ASN A 152 -8.53 20.40 3.07
C ASN A 152 -8.33 21.23 4.34
#